data_AF-A0A7S2QCB8-F1
#
_entry.id   AF-A0A7S2QCB8-F1
#
_cell.length_a   1.000
_cell.length_b   1.000
_cell.length_c   1.000
_cell.angle_alpha   90.00
_cell.angle_beta   90.00
_cell.angle_gamma   90.00
#
_symmetry.space_group_name_H-M   'P 1'
#
loop_
_entity.id
_entity.type
_entity.pdbx_description
1 polymer ?
#
loop_
_entity_poly.entity_id
_entity_poly.type
_entity_poly.pdbx_seq_one_letter_code
_entity_poly.pdbx_strand_id
1 'polypeptide(L)'
;FSGLCSANFYLLICAVYVWFALSIPKTCNVRLSDAFLGLGVLNGMMGLVMGCFLCVAQTMLSALSHSAIADKYRIEGREEEASSQESDYETEANWASKGILVPTCLYLVVMNGLMIFWTFGVFQALQADDMKCGGAGFVFWVLFVLNMVNCCLSSATGTSAYQVPQ
;
A
#
# COMPACT_ATOMS: atom_id res chain seq x y z
N PHE A 1 2.66 -1.24 13.69
CA PHE A 1 3.61 -0.15 13.36
C PHE A 1 3.98 -0.10 11.88
N SER A 2 4.37 -1.21 11.24
CA SER A 2 4.80 -1.21 9.83
C SER A 2 3.82 -0.53 8.85
N GLY A 3 2.52 -0.88 8.90
CA GLY A 3 1.56 -0.34 7.91
C GLY A 3 1.27 1.16 8.06
N LEU A 4 1.36 1.75 9.27
CA LEU A 4 1.17 3.19 9.45
C LEU A 4 2.36 3.96 8.85
N CYS A 5 3.57 3.43 9.01
CA CYS A 5 4.75 3.96 8.35
C CYS A 5 4.60 3.90 6.82
N SER A 6 4.10 2.78 6.28
CA SER A 6 3.83 2.64 4.85
C SER A 6 2.79 3.64 4.35
N ALA A 7 1.68 3.83 5.07
CA ALA A 7 0.63 4.78 4.69
C ALA A 7 1.16 6.23 4.65
N ASN A 8 1.90 6.64 5.68
CA ASN A 8 2.55 7.96 5.71
C ASN A 8 3.56 8.12 4.57
N PHE A 9 4.35 7.09 4.28
CA PHE A 9 5.32 7.13 3.19
C PHE A 9 4.64 7.31 1.82
N TYR A 10 3.53 6.62 1.55
CA TYR A 10 2.75 6.80 0.33
C TYR A 10 2.15 8.20 0.20
N LEU A 11 1.68 8.80 1.31
CA LEU A 11 1.17 10.18 1.32
C LEU A 11 2.28 11.20 1.09
N LEU A 12 3.47 10.99 1.66
CA LEU A 12 4.65 11.83 1.38
C LEU A 12 5.06 11.74 -0.09
N ILE A 13 5.09 10.53 -0.64
CA ILE A 13 5.35 10.31 -2.06
C ILE A 13 4.32 11.03 -2.93
N CYS A 14 3.03 10.92 -2.60
CA CYS A 14 1.96 11.66 -3.28
C CYS A 14 2.25 13.16 -3.31
N ALA A 15 2.57 13.75 -2.16
CA ALA A 15 2.88 15.18 -2.06
C ALA A 15 4.09 15.57 -2.93
N VAL A 16 5.14 14.76 -2.95
CA VAL A 16 6.33 14.98 -3.79
C VAL A 16 5.97 14.93 -5.28
N TYR A 17 5.22 13.91 -5.72
CA TYR A 17 4.79 13.79 -7.12
C TYR A 17 3.90 14.96 -7.56
N VAL A 18 2.94 15.37 -6.74
CA VAL A 18 2.06 16.51 -7.04
C VAL A 18 2.86 17.81 -7.09
N TRP A 19 3.78 18.02 -6.13
CA TRP A 19 4.66 19.18 -6.13
C TRP A 19 5.51 19.27 -7.39
N PHE A 20 6.11 18.15 -7.82
CA PHE A 20 6.88 18.10 -9.06
C PHE A 20 6.01 18.32 -10.30
N ALA A 21 4.80 17.74 -10.34
CA ALA A 21 3.87 17.97 -11.45
C ALA A 21 3.60 19.46 -11.67
N LEU A 22 3.44 20.23 -10.58
CA LEU A 22 3.22 21.68 -10.61
C LEU A 22 4.48 22.49 -10.94
N SER A 23 5.67 21.93 -10.72
CA SER A 23 6.95 22.59 -10.98
C SER A 23 7.41 22.47 -12.44
N ILE A 24 6.79 21.59 -13.23
CA ILE A 24 7.16 21.39 -14.64
C ILE A 24 6.69 22.59 -15.48
N PRO A 25 7.59 23.23 -16.26
CA PRO A 25 7.21 24.33 -17.14
C PRO A 25 6.15 23.91 -18.16
N LYS A 26 5.15 24.77 -18.40
CA LYS A 26 4.13 24.56 -19.44
C LYS A 26 4.70 24.52 -20.87
N THR A 27 5.96 24.92 -21.04
CA THR A 27 6.72 24.90 -22.30
C THR A 27 7.34 23.54 -22.63
N CYS A 28 7.25 22.56 -21.71
CA CYS A 28 7.74 21.21 -21.95
C CYS A 28 7.00 20.58 -23.14
N ASN A 29 7.74 19.91 -24.03
CA ASN A 29 7.21 19.33 -25.27
C ASN A 29 6.33 18.09 -25.03
N VAL A 30 6.34 17.54 -23.82
CA VAL A 30 5.61 16.34 -23.42
C VAL A 30 4.73 16.60 -22.20
N ARG A 31 3.69 15.78 -22.05
CA ARG A 31 2.74 15.83 -20.93
C ARG A 31 3.27 15.09 -19.69
N LEU A 32 4.50 15.42 -19.27
CA LEU A 32 5.14 14.75 -18.13
C LEU A 32 4.44 15.13 -16.81
N SER A 33 3.94 16.35 -16.69
CA SER A 33 3.15 16.81 -15.54
C SER A 33 1.94 15.90 -15.25
N ASP A 34 1.23 15.45 -16.28
CA ASP A 34 0.09 14.54 -16.12
C ASP A 34 0.51 13.16 -15.62
N ALA A 35 1.69 12.67 -16.05
CA ALA A 35 2.25 11.42 -15.55
C ALA A 35 2.60 11.53 -14.06
N PHE A 36 3.29 12.59 -13.65
CA PHE A 36 3.60 12.86 -12.24
C PHE A 36 2.33 13.02 -11.40
N LEU A 37 1.34 13.76 -11.89
CA LEU A 37 0.07 13.97 -11.19
C LEU A 37 -0.69 12.66 -10.99
N GLY A 38 -0.81 11.84 -12.05
CA GLY A 38 -1.46 10.53 -11.96
C GLY A 38 -0.75 9.58 -11.00
N LEU A 39 0.58 9.51 -11.07
CA LEU A 39 1.38 8.74 -10.12
C LEU A 39 1.18 9.24 -8.68
N GLY A 40 1.15 10.56 -8.46
CA GLY A 40 0.89 11.15 -7.15
C GLY A 40 -0.47 10.74 -6.59
N VAL A 41 -1.54 10.95 -7.36
CA VAL A 41 -2.92 10.60 -6.95
C VAL A 41 -3.05 9.12 -6.64
N LEU A 42 -2.50 8.24 -7.49
CA LEU A 42 -2.53 6.80 -7.26
C LEU A 42 -1.75 6.39 -6.00
N ASN A 43 -0.59 6.99 -5.73
CA ASN A 43 0.13 6.77 -4.47
C ASN A 43 -0.67 7.28 -3.26
N GLY A 44 -1.38 8.41 -3.38
CA GLY A 44 -2.27 8.90 -2.34
C GLY A 44 -3.39 7.90 -2.02
N MET A 45 -4.04 7.36 -3.06
CA MET A 45 -5.06 6.31 -2.91
C MET A 45 -4.47 5.03 -2.30
N MET A 46 -3.24 4.65 -2.65
CA MET A 46 -2.53 3.54 -2.02
C MET A 46 -2.33 3.76 -0.52
N GLY A 47 -1.99 4.99 -0.10
CA GLY A 47 -1.89 5.35 1.31
C GLY A 47 -3.20 5.13 2.07
N LEU A 48 -4.34 5.50 1.48
CA LEU A 48 -5.67 5.26 2.05
C LEU A 48 -5.99 3.77 2.16
N VAL A 49 -5.70 3.00 1.10
CA VAL A 49 -5.86 1.54 1.08
C VAL A 49 -5.06 0.87 2.20
N MET A 50 -3.81 1.29 2.40
CA MET A 50 -2.97 0.80 3.52
C MET A 50 -3.57 1.16 4.88
N GLY A 51 -4.18 2.34 5.02
CA GLY A 51 -4.95 2.72 6.21
C GLY A 51 -6.12 1.76 6.46
N CYS A 52 -6.89 1.41 5.42
CA CYS A 52 -7.98 0.43 5.54
C CYS A 52 -7.47 -0.96 5.95
N PHE A 53 -6.36 -1.42 5.36
CA PHE A 53 -5.76 -2.70 5.75
C PHE A 53 -5.30 -2.72 7.21
N LEU A 54 -4.81 -1.60 7.75
CA LEU A 54 -4.47 -1.50 9.18
C LEU A 54 -5.69 -1.72 10.08
N CYS A 55 -6.83 -1.11 9.74
CA CYS A 55 -8.06 -1.30 10.51
C CYS A 55 -8.50 -2.78 10.49
N VAL A 56 -8.48 -3.42 9.32
CA VAL A 56 -8.81 -4.84 9.19
C VAL A 56 -7.82 -5.72 9.98
N ALA A 57 -6.53 -5.40 9.93
CA ALA A 57 -5.51 -6.11 10.67
C ALA A 57 -5.69 -5.97 12.20
N GLN A 58 -6.13 -4.82 12.69
CA GLN A 58 -6.47 -4.64 14.10
C GLN A 58 -7.63 -5.54 14.53
N THR A 59 -8.70 -5.63 13.73
CA THR A 59 -9.81 -6.54 14.00
C THR A 59 -9.38 -8.00 13.95
N MET A 60 -8.54 -8.39 12.99
CA MET A 60 -7.99 -9.75 12.95
C MET A 60 -7.13 -10.08 14.17
N LEU A 61 -6.30 -9.14 14.64
CA LEU A 61 -5.50 -9.33 15.85
C LEU A 61 -6.37 -9.45 17.11
N SER A 62 -7.47 -8.69 17.19
CA SER A 62 -8.47 -8.81 18.24
C SER A 62 -9.10 -10.21 18.24
N ALA A 63 -9.55 -10.67 17.08
CA ALA A 63 -10.11 -12.01 16.92
C ALA A 63 -9.11 -13.09 17.36
N LEU A 64 -7.86 -13.01 16.91
CA LEU A 64 -6.81 -13.96 17.32
C LEU A 64 -6.56 -13.95 18.84
N SER A 65 -6.71 -12.80 19.50
CA SER A 65 -6.64 -12.72 20.96
C SER A 65 -7.79 -13.49 21.62
N HIS A 66 -9.02 -13.40 21.11
CA HIS A 66 -10.16 -14.17 21.61
C HIS A 66 -9.93 -15.68 21.47
N SER A 67 -9.41 -16.12 20.33
CA SER A 67 -9.04 -17.53 20.12
C SER A 67 -7.98 -18.01 21.11
N ALA A 68 -6.92 -17.22 21.35
CA ALA A 68 -5.88 -17.58 22.32
C ALA A 68 -6.40 -17.64 23.77
N ILE A 69 -7.35 -16.76 24.12
CA ILE A 69 -7.99 -16.77 25.45
C ILE A 69 -8.92 -17.98 25.58
N ALA A 70 -9.67 -18.33 24.54
CA ALA A 70 -10.54 -19.52 24.53
C ALA A 70 -9.73 -20.80 24.80
N ASP A 71 -8.57 -20.95 24.13
CA ASP A 71 -7.67 -22.08 24.36
C ASP A 71 -7.17 -22.15 25.80
N LYS A 72 -6.84 -21.01 26.40
CA LYS A 72 -6.45 -20.94 27.82
C LYS A 72 -7.59 -21.42 28.72
N TYR A 73 -8.83 -20.96 28.51
CA TYR A 73 -9.96 -21.37 29.34
C TYR A 73 -10.30 -22.86 29.21
N ARG A 74 -10.13 -23.42 28.02
CA ARG A 74 -10.29 -24.87 27.80
C ARG A 74 -9.26 -25.68 28.59
N ILE A 75 -8.00 -25.24 28.64
CA ILE A 75 -6.96 -25.87 29.48
C ILE A 75 -7.30 -25.77 30.98
N GLU A 76 -7.94 -24.68 31.41
CA GLU A 76 -8.40 -24.47 32.79
C GLU A 76 -9.70 -25.24 33.13
N GLY A 77 -10.33 -25.93 32.16
CA GLY A 77 -11.61 -26.63 32.35
C GLY A 77 -12.83 -25.70 32.46
N ARG A 78 -12.70 -24.45 32.00
CA ARG A 78 -13.76 -23.41 32.02
C ARG A 78 -14.49 -23.37 30.67
N GLU A 79 -15.17 -24.46 30.34
CA GLU A 79 -15.78 -24.68 29.01
C GLU A 79 -16.82 -23.62 28.61
N GLU A 80 -17.62 -23.13 29.56
CA GLU A 80 -18.64 -22.11 29.27
C GLU A 80 -18.00 -20.79 28.80
N GLU A 81 -16.92 -20.36 29.46
CA GLU A 81 -16.20 -19.15 29.09
C GLU A 81 -15.40 -19.32 27.79
N ALA A 82 -14.83 -20.52 27.57
CA ALA A 82 -14.19 -20.84 26.31
C ALA A 82 -15.18 -20.72 25.12
N SER A 83 -16.40 -21.24 25.27
CA SER A 83 -17.43 -21.16 24.22
C SER A 83 -17.86 -19.73 23.90
N SER A 84 -17.94 -18.85 24.90
CA SER A 84 -18.25 -17.43 24.69
C SER A 84 -17.15 -16.73 23.88
N GLN A 85 -15.88 -17.00 24.20
CA GLN A 85 -14.75 -16.40 23.48
C GLN A 85 -14.64 -16.89 22.04
N GLU A 86 -15.00 -18.15 21.77
CA GLU A 86 -15.03 -18.72 20.41
C GLU A 86 -16.13 -18.09 19.55
N SER A 87 -17.32 -17.86 20.11
CA SER A 87 -18.39 -17.11 19.44
C SER A 87 -17.98 -15.68 19.07
N ASP A 88 -17.28 -14.99 19.97
CA ASP A 88 -16.76 -13.64 19.71
C ASP A 88 -15.69 -13.67 18.61
N TYR A 89 -14.78 -14.65 18.65
CA TYR A 89 -13.81 -14.90 17.58
C TYR A 89 -14.47 -15.08 16.21
N GLU A 90 -15.46 -15.97 16.09
CA GLU A 90 -16.13 -16.24 14.82
C GLU A 90 -16.81 -14.99 14.26
N THR A 91 -17.42 -14.20 15.14
CA THR A 91 -18.07 -12.95 14.77
C THR A 91 -17.04 -11.95 14.23
N GLU A 92 -15.97 -11.67 14.98
CA GLU A 92 -14.93 -10.72 14.55
C GLU A 92 -14.18 -11.19 13.30
N ALA A 93 -13.86 -12.48 13.20
CA ALA A 93 -13.21 -13.07 12.04
C ALA A 93 -14.07 -12.95 10.78
N ASN A 94 -15.38 -13.20 10.88
CA ASN A 94 -16.31 -13.04 9.77
C ASN A 94 -16.38 -11.57 9.32
N TRP A 95 -16.50 -10.63 10.26
CA TRP A 95 -16.45 -9.20 9.95
C TRP A 95 -15.16 -8.78 9.27
N ALA A 96 -14.01 -9.23 9.77
CA ALA A 96 -12.72 -8.89 9.20
C ALA A 96 -12.52 -9.54 7.81
N SER A 97 -13.00 -10.77 7.59
CA SER A 97 -12.95 -11.45 6.29
C SER A 97 -13.77 -10.73 5.21
N LYS A 98 -14.94 -10.19 5.57
CA LYS A 98 -15.74 -9.36 4.66
C LYS A 98 -15.10 -7.99 4.47
N GLY A 99 -14.52 -7.44 5.54
CA GLY A 99 -13.84 -6.15 5.55
C GLY A 99 -12.59 -6.11 4.66
N ILE A 100 -11.89 -7.23 4.46
CA ILE A 100 -10.67 -7.26 3.64
C ILE A 100 -10.94 -7.22 2.13
N LEU A 101 -12.14 -7.61 1.69
CA LEU A 101 -12.45 -7.73 0.26
C LEU A 101 -12.39 -6.36 -0.44
N VAL A 102 -12.98 -5.33 0.18
CA VAL A 102 -13.03 -3.97 -0.37
C VAL A 102 -11.63 -3.35 -0.57
N PRO A 103 -10.75 -3.27 0.46
CA PRO A 103 -9.41 -2.73 0.28
C PRO A 103 -8.57 -3.58 -0.67
N THR A 104 -8.80 -4.89 -0.75
CA THR A 104 -8.11 -5.76 -1.73
C THR A 104 -8.50 -5.44 -3.17
N CYS A 105 -9.79 -5.28 -3.45
CA CYS A 105 -10.24 -4.86 -4.79
C CYS A 105 -9.69 -3.48 -5.16
N LEU A 106 -9.74 -2.52 -4.23
CA LEU A 106 -9.22 -1.18 -4.47
C LEU A 106 -7.69 -1.20 -4.68
N TYR A 107 -6.96 -1.99 -3.91
CA TYR A 107 -5.53 -2.21 -4.08
C TYR A 107 -5.19 -2.68 -5.50
N LEU A 108 -5.92 -3.69 -6.01
CA LEU A 108 -5.70 -4.21 -7.37
C LEU A 108 -5.94 -3.15 -8.44
N VAL A 109 -7.00 -2.35 -8.29
CA VAL A 109 -7.30 -1.25 -9.22
C VAL A 109 -6.19 -0.20 -9.20
N VAL A 110 -5.75 0.23 -8.01
CA VAL A 110 -4.67 1.21 -7.85
C VAL A 110 -3.36 0.68 -8.42
N MET A 111 -3.03 -0.60 -8.22
CA MET A 111 -1.83 -1.22 -8.77
C MET A 111 -1.83 -1.26 -10.29
N ASN A 112 -2.94 -1.65 -10.91
CA ASN A 112 -3.07 -1.59 -12.37
C ASN A 112 -2.93 -0.15 -12.88
N GLY A 113 -3.53 0.81 -12.19
CA GLY A 113 -3.37 2.24 -12.50
C GLY A 113 -1.91 2.67 -12.44
N LEU A 114 -1.18 2.30 -11.38
CA LEU A 114 0.25 2.62 -11.24
C LEU A 114 1.07 2.07 -12.39
N MET A 115 0.82 0.83 -12.82
CA MET A 115 1.51 0.23 -13.96
C MET A 115 1.24 0.99 -15.26
N ILE A 116 -0.01 1.40 -15.51
CA ILE A 116 -0.39 2.21 -16.68
C ILE A 116 0.30 3.57 -16.64
N PHE A 117 0.29 4.27 -15.49
CA PHE A 117 0.91 5.58 -15.38
C PHE A 117 2.45 5.53 -15.41
N TRP A 118 3.06 4.46 -14.90
CA TRP A 118 4.50 4.25 -15.02
C TRP A 118 4.92 4.03 -16.46
N THR A 119 4.22 3.14 -17.19
CA THR A 119 4.50 2.90 -18.61
C THR A 119 4.28 4.17 -19.43
N PHE A 120 3.19 4.89 -19.20
CA PHE A 120 2.95 6.21 -19.79
C PHE A 120 4.08 7.19 -19.48
N GLY A 121 4.50 7.31 -18.21
CA GLY A 121 5.60 8.16 -17.79
C GLY A 121 6.93 7.83 -18.47
N VAL A 122 7.24 6.54 -18.64
CA VAL A 122 8.44 6.09 -19.37
C VAL A 122 8.40 6.54 -20.83
N PHE A 123 7.27 6.35 -21.53
CA PHE A 123 7.14 6.82 -22.92
C PHE A 123 7.28 8.34 -23.04
N GLN A 124 6.77 9.11 -22.08
CA GLN A 124 6.90 10.56 -22.06
C GLN A 124 8.33 11.01 -21.73
N ALA A 125 9.00 10.34 -20.79
CA ALA A 125 10.37 10.64 -20.41
C ALA A 125 11.37 10.35 -21.54
N LEU A 126 11.14 9.28 -22.33
CA LEU A 126 11.96 8.97 -23.51
C LEU A 126 11.83 10.00 -24.64
N GLN A 127 10.71 10.73 -24.70
CA GLN A 127 10.45 11.77 -25.70
C GLN A 127 10.71 13.19 -25.18
N ALA A 128 11.09 13.33 -23.91
CA ALA A 128 11.30 14.63 -23.28
C ALA A 128 12.57 15.29 -23.82
N ASP A 129 12.45 16.56 -24.20
CA ASP A 129 13.59 17.42 -24.52
C ASP A 129 14.06 18.09 -23.23
N ASP A 130 15.19 17.65 -22.67
CA ASP A 130 15.68 18.08 -21.35
C ASP A 130 15.80 19.60 -21.22
N MET A 131 16.15 20.30 -22.31
CA MET A 131 16.29 21.76 -22.33
C MET A 131 14.94 22.47 -22.13
N LYS A 132 13.85 21.90 -22.65
CA LYS A 132 12.50 22.48 -22.56
C LYS A 132 11.75 22.08 -21.32
N CYS A 133 12.10 20.92 -20.76
CA CYS A 133 11.41 20.33 -19.61
C CYS A 133 12.15 20.57 -18.27
N GLY A 134 13.21 21.38 -18.26
CA GLY A 134 13.88 21.82 -17.03
C GLY A 134 14.45 20.68 -16.18
N GLY A 135 14.93 19.61 -16.82
CA GLY A 135 15.46 18.43 -16.13
C GLY A 135 14.40 17.50 -15.51
N ALA A 136 13.11 17.69 -15.80
CA ALA A 136 12.05 16.83 -15.28
C ALA A 136 12.18 15.35 -15.71
N GLY A 137 12.77 15.08 -16.88
CA GLY A 137 13.10 13.73 -17.34
C GLY A 137 14.09 13.03 -16.40
N PHE A 138 15.16 13.72 -15.98
CA PHE A 138 16.12 13.19 -15.01
C PHE A 138 15.44 12.86 -13.67
N VAL A 139 14.61 13.76 -13.13
CA VAL A 139 13.87 13.54 -11.88
C VAL A 139 12.96 12.32 -11.99
N PHE A 140 12.26 12.15 -13.12
CA PHE A 140 11.42 10.98 -13.36
C PHE A 140 12.23 9.67 -13.24
N TRP A 141 13.38 9.60 -13.90
CA TRP A 141 14.23 8.40 -13.84
C TRP A 141 14.77 8.11 -12.44
N VAL A 142 15.15 9.14 -11.69
CA VAL A 142 15.58 8.98 -10.30
C VAL A 142 14.46 8.38 -9.45
N LEU A 143 13.25 8.93 -9.53
CA LEU A 143 12.10 8.41 -8.77
C LEU A 143 11.70 7.00 -9.24
N PHE A 144 11.80 6.71 -10.53
CA PHE A 144 11.54 5.37 -11.08
C PHE A 144 12.52 4.34 -10.51
N VAL A 145 13.82 4.63 -10.53
CA VAL A 145 14.85 3.74 -9.98
C VAL A 145 14.66 3.55 -8.48
N LEU A 146 14.40 4.63 -7.72
CA LEU A 146 14.12 4.53 -6.29
C LEU A 146 12.90 3.65 -6.00
N ASN A 147 11.83 3.76 -6.81
CA ASN A 147 10.65 2.92 -6.66
C ASN A 147 10.95 1.44 -6.95
N MET A 148 11.72 1.17 -8.01
CA MET A 148 12.15 -0.20 -8.35
C MET A 148 13.03 -0.82 -7.26
N VAL A 149 13.99 -0.06 -6.71
CA VAL A 149 14.83 -0.53 -5.59
C VAL A 149 13.96 -0.84 -4.37
N ASN A 150 13.00 0.02 -4.04
CA ASN A 150 12.08 -0.22 -2.92
C ASN A 150 11.22 -1.49 -3.15
N CYS A 151 10.73 -1.70 -4.37
CA CYS A 151 10.00 -2.91 -4.75
C CYS A 151 10.86 -4.18 -4.58
N CYS A 152 12.12 -4.14 -5.01
CA CYS A 152 13.06 -5.25 -4.86
C CYS A 152 13.39 -5.55 -3.39
N LEU A 153 13.63 -4.51 -2.58
CA LEU A 153 13.93 -4.67 -1.14
C LEU A 153 12.72 -5.17 -0.34
N SER A 154 11.51 -4.72 -0.68
CA SER A 154 10.26 -5.21 -0.09
C SER A 154 10.01 -6.69 -0.38
N SER A 155 10.38 -7.14 -1.58
CA SER A 155 10.24 -8.55 -1.98
C SER A 155 11.21 -9.46 -1.23
N ALA A 156 12.44 -9.01 -0.98
CA ALA A 156 13.45 -9.77 -0.26
C ALA A 156 13.11 -9.99 1.23
N THR A 157 12.36 -9.06 1.83
CA THR A 157 11.96 -9.14 3.26
C THR A 157 10.72 -9.99 3.48
N GLY A 158 9.83 -10.12 2.49
CA GLY A 158 8.63 -10.97 2.57
C GLY A 158 8.92 -12.47 2.66
N THR A 159 10.01 -12.93 2.04
CA THR A 159 10.43 -14.35 2.08
C THR A 159 10.82 -14.85 3.48
N SER A 160 11.23 -13.96 4.38
CA SER A 160 11.61 -14.35 5.75
C SER A 160 10.43 -14.46 6.71
N ALA A 161 9.27 -13.85 6.40
CA ALA A 161 8.12 -13.82 7.31
C ALA A 161 7.19 -15.05 7.19
N TYR A 162 7.32 -15.86 6.14
CA TYR A 162 6.53 -17.08 5.92
C TYR A 162 7.20 -18.36 6.45
N GLN A 163 8.33 -18.26 7.15
CA GLN A 163 8.85 -19.39 7.92
C GLN A 163 8.00 -19.54 9.19
N VAL A 164 6.85 -20.20 9.03
CA VAL A 164 6.11 -20.77 10.17
C VAL A 164 7.09 -21.71 10.88
N PRO A 165 7.43 -21.49 12.17
CA PRO A 165 8.17 -22.49 12.92
C PRO A 165 7.29 -23.75 12.96
N GLN A 166 7.78 -24.83 12.37
CA GLN A 166 7.19 -26.17 12.50
C GLN A 166 7.43 -26.73 13.90
#